data_AF-A0A7R9IBZ0-F1
#
_entry.id   AF-A0A7R9IBZ0-F1
#
_cell.length_a   1.000
_cell.length_b   1.000
_cell.length_c   1.000
_cell.angle_alpha   90.00
_cell.angle_beta   90.00
_cell.angle_gamma   90.00
#
_symmetry.space_group_name_H-M   'P 1'
#
loop_
_entity.id
_entity.type
_entity.pdbx_description
1 polymer ?
#
loop_
_entity_poly.entity_id
_entity_poly.type
_entity_poly.pdbx_seq_one_letter_code
_entity_poly.pdbx_strand_id
1 'polypeptide(L)'
;MQNSSNCLQLVGVKPIDSRDSYGRGRFFPFAPQHHLIPGHIDKDFWYTKYVYYESKQGLECCSDTAISFHYVSPSLMYALDYLIYHLRPYGISHNAYRPTHHPNSSETVKTIVRGTTEKMKEQELKLAGSSTTT
;
A
#
# COMPACT_ATOMS: atom_id res chain seq x y z
N MET A 1 -15.90 -23.89 9.67
CA MET A 1 -16.08 -22.90 8.58
C MET A 1 -14.71 -22.39 8.15
N GLN A 2 -14.24 -22.69 6.95
CA GLN A 2 -13.11 -21.97 6.35
C GLN A 2 -13.61 -20.61 5.84
N ASN A 3 -12.98 -19.52 6.26
CA ASN A 3 -13.12 -18.20 5.65
C ASN A 3 -11.95 -17.95 4.67
N SER A 4 -12.09 -17.00 3.75
CA SER A 4 -11.09 -16.75 2.70
C SER A 4 -9.69 -16.48 3.24
N SER A 5 -9.59 -15.83 4.42
CA SER A 5 -8.32 -15.61 5.10
C SER A 5 -7.63 -16.90 5.55
N ASN A 6 -8.38 -17.88 6.06
CA ASN A 6 -7.83 -19.18 6.47
C ASN A 6 -7.33 -19.97 5.25
N CYS A 7 -8.09 -19.99 4.16
CA CYS A 7 -7.66 -20.64 2.91
C CYS A 7 -6.33 -20.05 2.37
N LEU A 8 -6.20 -18.72 2.40
CA LEU A 8 -4.97 -18.03 1.97
C LEU A 8 -3.78 -18.41 2.87
N GLN A 9 -4.00 -18.48 4.18
CA GLN A 9 -2.96 -18.91 5.11
C GLN A 9 -2.50 -20.35 4.86
N LEU A 10 -3.43 -21.26 4.53
CA LEU A 10 -3.12 -22.67 4.24
C LEU A 10 -2.21 -22.84 3.01
N VAL A 11 -2.31 -21.95 2.02
CA VAL A 11 -1.41 -21.94 0.84
C VAL A 11 -0.18 -21.06 1.04
N GLY A 12 0.11 -20.63 2.27
CA GLY A 12 1.31 -19.90 2.63
C GLY A 12 1.28 -18.40 2.33
N VAL A 13 0.12 -17.82 2.01
CA VAL A 13 -0.01 -16.37 1.81
C VAL A 13 0.08 -15.68 3.16
N LYS A 14 0.98 -14.69 3.26
CA LYS A 14 1.18 -13.87 4.45
C LYS A 14 0.46 -12.53 4.29
N PRO A 15 -0.23 -12.04 5.34
CA PRO A 15 -0.76 -10.69 5.31
C PRO A 15 0.38 -9.67 5.25
N ILE A 16 0.13 -8.55 4.58
CA ILE A 16 1.05 -7.40 4.48
C ILE A 16 0.38 -6.20 5.12
N ASP A 17 1.16 -5.34 5.77
CA ASP A 17 0.68 -4.07 6.30
C ASP A 17 0.29 -3.14 5.15
N SER A 18 -1.00 -2.81 5.06
CA SER A 18 -1.56 -1.95 4.04
C SER A 18 -1.70 -0.49 4.47
N ARG A 19 -1.21 -0.10 5.66
CA ARG A 19 -1.25 1.30 6.12
C ARG A 19 -0.28 2.17 5.32
N ASP A 20 -0.42 3.49 5.46
CA ASP A 20 0.54 4.44 4.88
C ASP A 20 1.82 4.56 5.72
N SER A 21 2.76 5.42 5.30
CA SER A 21 4.02 5.67 6.02
C SER A 21 3.84 6.26 7.42
N TYR A 22 2.65 6.79 7.73
CA TYR A 22 2.30 7.31 9.05
C TYR A 22 1.48 6.31 9.88
N GLY A 23 1.27 5.09 9.37
CA GLY A 23 0.47 4.06 10.05
C GLY A 23 -1.03 4.29 9.99
N ARG A 24 -1.54 5.12 9.05
CA ARG A 24 -2.97 5.40 8.86
C ARG A 24 -3.60 4.39 7.89
N GLY A 25 -4.89 4.09 8.08
CA GLY A 25 -5.61 3.11 7.27
C GLY A 25 -5.77 3.55 5.80
N ARG A 26 -5.80 2.57 4.88
CA ARG A 26 -6.15 2.78 3.46
C ARG A 26 -7.39 2.03 2.99
N PHE A 27 -7.78 0.95 3.67
CA PHE A 27 -8.95 0.14 3.32
C PHE A 27 -9.90 0.10 4.52
N PHE A 28 -11.13 0.57 4.33
CA PHE A 28 -12.08 0.79 5.42
C PHE A 28 -13.35 -0.04 5.23
N PRO A 29 -13.76 -0.84 6.23
CA PRO A 29 -14.98 -1.66 6.16
C PRO A 29 -16.27 -0.87 6.44
N PHE A 30 -16.17 0.45 6.67
CA PHE A 30 -17.32 1.33 6.87
C PHE A 30 -17.22 2.60 6.04
N ALA A 31 -18.35 3.30 5.97
CA ALA A 31 -18.44 4.56 5.25
C ALA A 31 -17.60 5.65 5.95
N PRO A 32 -17.11 6.67 5.21
CA PRO A 32 -16.13 7.63 5.72
C PRO A 32 -16.52 8.28 7.06
N GLN A 33 -17.81 8.59 7.27
CA GLN A 33 -18.30 9.23 8.49
C GLN A 33 -18.01 8.44 9.77
N HIS A 34 -17.94 7.11 9.70
CA HIS A 34 -17.65 6.26 10.87
C HIS A 34 -16.20 6.39 11.33
N HIS A 35 -15.29 6.78 10.45
CA HIS A 35 -13.87 6.92 10.76
C HIS A 35 -13.49 8.38 11.02
N LEU A 36 -14.08 9.31 10.27
CA LEU A 36 -13.76 10.74 10.31
C LEU A 36 -14.42 11.50 11.46
N ILE A 37 -15.54 11.00 12.02
CA ILE A 37 -16.25 11.66 13.12
C ILE A 37 -15.86 10.99 14.44
N PRO A 38 -15.18 11.69 15.37
CA PRO A 38 -14.86 11.15 16.68
C PRO A 38 -16.11 10.70 17.44
N GLY A 39 -16.03 9.55 18.11
CA GLY A 39 -17.13 8.96 18.89
C GLY A 39 -18.20 8.23 18.08
N HIS A 40 -18.08 8.14 16.75
CA HIS A 40 -19.07 7.47 15.92
C HIS A 40 -18.99 5.93 16.00
N ILE A 41 -17.82 5.38 16.34
CA ILE A 41 -17.64 3.95 16.62
C ILE A 41 -17.46 3.78 18.13
N ASP A 42 -18.33 2.97 18.73
CA ASP A 42 -18.23 2.57 20.13
C ASP A 42 -16.93 1.76 20.36
N LYS A 43 -16.25 2.00 21.47
CA LYS A 43 -15.07 1.24 21.87
C LYS A 43 -15.39 -0.25 22.08
N ASP A 44 -16.61 -0.57 22.50
CA ASP A 44 -17.04 -1.96 22.70
C ASP A 44 -17.52 -2.65 21.41
N PHE A 45 -17.56 -1.92 20.30
CA PHE A 45 -17.94 -2.47 19.01
C PHE A 45 -16.94 -3.54 18.53
N TRP A 46 -17.45 -4.59 17.87
CA TRP A 46 -16.63 -5.74 17.44
C TRP A 46 -15.44 -5.30 16.58
N TYR A 47 -15.61 -4.31 15.71
CA TYR A 47 -14.55 -3.85 14.82
C TYR A 47 -13.28 -3.45 15.57
N THR A 48 -13.44 -2.71 16.67
CA THR A 48 -12.33 -2.28 17.55
C THR A 48 -11.63 -3.48 18.20
N LYS A 49 -12.33 -4.61 18.38
CA LYS A 49 -11.79 -5.84 18.97
C LYS A 49 -11.06 -6.74 17.98
N TYR A 50 -11.44 -6.68 16.69
CA TYR A 50 -10.87 -7.51 15.63
C TYR A 50 -9.81 -6.81 14.77
N VAL A 51 -9.67 -5.49 14.89
CA VAL A 51 -8.64 -4.74 14.18
C VAL A 51 -7.26 -5.04 14.78
N TYR A 52 -6.30 -5.40 13.94
CA TYR A 52 -4.93 -5.72 14.39
C TYR A 52 -4.14 -4.47 14.79
N TYR A 53 -4.40 -3.34 14.12
CA TYR A 53 -3.77 -2.05 14.41
C TYR A 53 -4.78 -1.09 15.01
N GLU A 54 -4.42 -0.40 16.08
CA GLU A 54 -5.25 0.65 16.64
C GLU A 54 -5.42 1.78 15.61
N SER A 55 -6.67 2.16 15.34
CA SER A 55 -6.97 3.32 14.51
C SER A 55 -7.21 4.53 15.40
N LYS A 56 -6.52 5.63 15.07
CA LYS A 56 -6.92 6.95 15.58
C LYS A 56 -8.33 7.28 15.07
N GLN A 57 -9.04 8.14 15.79
CA GLN A 57 -10.32 8.70 15.38
C GLN A 57 -10.13 10.11 14.81
N GLY A 58 -11.10 10.59 14.04
CA GLY A 58 -11.05 11.93 13.45
C GLY A 58 -10.21 11.96 12.18
N LEU A 59 -9.71 13.14 11.79
CA LEU A 59 -8.94 13.33 10.55
C LEU A 59 -7.63 12.51 10.51
N GLU A 60 -7.12 12.09 11.66
CA GLU A 60 -5.91 11.27 11.78
C GLU A 60 -6.15 9.77 11.53
N CYS A 61 -7.40 9.31 11.39
CA CYS A 61 -7.72 7.89 11.13
C CYS A 61 -7.15 7.38 9.80
N CYS A 62 -7.12 8.29 8.83
CA CYS A 62 -7.27 7.92 7.44
C CYS A 62 -6.13 8.53 6.64
N SER A 63 -5.50 7.69 5.83
CA SER A 63 -4.42 8.12 4.96
C SER A 63 -4.92 9.15 3.94
N ASP A 64 -4.08 10.13 3.60
CA ASP A 64 -4.33 11.05 2.48
C ASP A 64 -4.35 10.29 1.12
N THR A 65 -3.91 9.03 1.13
CA THR A 65 -3.97 8.08 0.01
C THR A 65 -4.88 6.88 0.33
N ALA A 66 -5.96 7.12 1.09
CA ALA A 66 -7.00 6.12 1.30
C ALA A 66 -7.56 5.58 -0.03
N ILE A 67 -7.80 4.27 -0.08
CA ILE A 67 -8.12 3.53 -1.31
C ILE A 67 -9.61 3.19 -1.41
N SER A 68 -10.23 2.70 -0.33
CA SER A 68 -11.63 2.26 -0.38
C SER A 68 -12.36 2.41 0.94
N PHE A 69 -13.65 2.73 0.84
CA PHE A 69 -14.61 2.72 1.94
C PHE A 69 -15.80 1.85 1.55
N HIS A 70 -16.28 1.02 2.48
CA HIS A 70 -17.47 0.21 2.28
C HIS A 70 -18.75 0.96 2.71
N TYR A 71 -19.93 0.45 2.34
CA TYR A 71 -21.24 1.06 2.69
C TYR A 71 -21.42 2.52 2.22
N VAL A 72 -20.74 2.92 1.15
CA VAL A 72 -20.93 4.23 0.50
C VAL A 72 -22.22 4.18 -0.33
N SER A 73 -23.17 5.08 -0.05
CA SER A 73 -24.41 5.18 -0.81
C SER A 73 -24.17 5.79 -2.21
N PRO A 74 -25.05 5.55 -3.20
CA PRO A 74 -24.91 6.18 -4.52
C PRO A 74 -24.78 7.70 -4.46
N SER A 75 -25.61 8.36 -3.64
CA SER A 75 -25.55 9.82 -3.46
C SER A 75 -24.21 10.29 -2.87
N LEU A 76 -23.68 9.55 -1.89
CA LEU A 76 -22.37 9.87 -1.31
C LEU A 76 -21.24 9.60 -2.31
N MET A 77 -21.35 8.58 -3.15
CA MET A 77 -20.37 8.31 -4.21
C MET A 77 -20.27 9.49 -5.18
N TYR A 78 -21.40 10.05 -5.64
CA TYR A 78 -21.39 11.25 -6.50
C TYR A 78 -20.82 12.48 -5.79
N ALA A 79 -21.13 12.67 -4.50
CA ALA A 79 -20.56 13.76 -3.72
C ALA A 79 -19.04 13.62 -3.58
N LEU A 80 -18.55 12.42 -3.27
CA LEU A 80 -17.11 12.14 -3.17
C LEU A 80 -16.39 12.33 -4.51
N ASP A 81 -16.97 11.84 -5.60
CA ASP A 81 -16.43 12.01 -6.95
C ASP A 81 -16.27 13.50 -7.30
N TYR A 82 -17.31 14.30 -7.05
CA TYR A 82 -17.24 15.74 -7.24
C TYR A 82 -16.17 16.39 -6.35
N LEU A 83 -16.14 16.07 -5.06
CA LEU A 83 -15.22 16.69 -4.09
C LEU A 83 -13.75 16.30 -4.32
N ILE A 84 -13.47 15.09 -4.79
CA ILE A 84 -12.11 14.57 -4.96
C ILE A 84 -11.55 14.91 -6.34
N TYR A 85 -12.34 14.74 -7.40
CA TYR A 85 -11.82 14.81 -8.77
C TYR A 85 -12.19 16.09 -9.51
N HIS A 86 -13.32 16.73 -9.17
CA HIS A 86 -13.84 17.86 -9.93
C HIS A 86 -13.69 19.21 -9.23
N LEU A 87 -13.89 19.25 -7.91
CA LEU A 87 -13.79 20.48 -7.14
C LEU A 87 -12.33 20.94 -7.10
N ARG A 88 -12.10 22.22 -7.42
CA ARG A 88 -10.81 22.88 -7.31
C ARG A 88 -10.88 24.05 -6.33
N PRO A 89 -10.66 23.80 -5.03
CA PRO A 89 -10.57 24.86 -4.03
C PRO A 89 -9.56 25.94 -4.43
N TYR A 90 -9.98 27.20 -4.37
CA TYR A 90 -9.11 28.32 -4.66
C TYR A 90 -7.92 28.35 -3.67
N GLY A 91 -6.70 28.57 -4.19
CA GLY A 91 -5.49 28.63 -3.38
C GLY A 91 -4.86 27.29 -3.01
N ILE A 92 -5.43 26.14 -3.41
CA ILE A 92 -4.84 24.81 -3.15
C ILE A 92 -4.35 24.17 -4.45
N SER A 93 -3.04 23.95 -4.56
CA SER A 93 -2.46 23.20 -5.68
C SER A 93 -2.59 21.70 -5.43
N HIS A 94 -3.34 21.00 -6.29
CA HIS A 94 -3.57 19.55 -6.19
C HIS A 94 -2.43 18.74 -6.83
N ASN A 95 -1.19 19.25 -6.77
CA ASN A 95 0.01 18.53 -7.21
C ASN A 95 0.42 17.46 -6.17
N ALA A 96 -0.54 16.66 -5.71
CA ALA A 96 -0.30 15.54 -4.82
C ALA A 96 0.09 14.32 -5.67
N TYR A 97 1.34 13.89 -5.52
CA TYR A 97 1.93 12.69 -6.12
C TYR A 97 1.92 12.65 -7.66
N ARG A 98 2.84 13.39 -8.29
CA ARG A 98 3.54 12.79 -9.42
C ARG A 98 4.47 11.74 -8.81
N PRO A 99 4.36 10.43 -9.14
CA PRO A 99 5.49 9.56 -8.89
C PRO A 99 6.65 10.28 -9.57
N THR A 100 7.66 10.68 -8.78
CA THR A 100 8.91 11.13 -9.37
C THR A 100 9.25 10.07 -10.39
N HIS A 101 9.36 10.47 -11.66
CA HIS A 101 9.90 9.58 -12.67
C HIS A 101 11.22 9.10 -12.06
N HIS A 102 11.25 7.86 -11.54
CA HIS A 102 12.48 7.29 -11.06
C HIS A 102 13.45 7.47 -12.24
N PRO A 103 14.67 8.00 -12.02
CA PRO A 103 15.67 8.02 -13.08
C PRO A 103 15.71 6.59 -13.63
N ASN A 104 15.39 6.48 -14.93
CA ASN A 104 14.94 5.29 -15.64
C ASN A 104 15.20 3.98 -14.88
N SER A 105 14.14 3.30 -14.44
CA SER A 105 14.24 1.90 -13.98
C SER A 105 14.97 1.02 -15.01
N SER A 106 14.92 1.38 -16.29
CA SER A 106 15.72 0.77 -17.36
C SER A 106 17.25 0.89 -17.14
N GLU A 107 17.77 2.03 -16.69
CA GLU A 107 19.22 2.24 -16.46
C GLU A 107 19.71 1.53 -15.19
N THR A 108 18.92 1.59 -14.11
CA THR A 108 19.22 0.86 -12.88
C THR A 108 19.20 -0.65 -13.13
N VAL A 109 18.19 -1.16 -13.85
CA VAL A 109 18.12 -2.58 -14.25
C VAL A 109 19.26 -2.95 -15.19
N LYS A 110 19.61 -2.12 -16.19
CA LYS A 110 20.77 -2.37 -17.07
C LYS A 110 22.08 -2.43 -16.28
N THR A 111 22.26 -1.57 -15.29
CA THR A 111 23.46 -1.53 -14.45
C THR A 111 23.54 -2.78 -13.56
N ILE A 112 22.42 -3.19 -12.96
CA ILE A 112 22.33 -4.43 -12.17
C ILE A 112 22.61 -5.66 -13.04
N VAL A 113 21.99 -5.77 -14.23
CA VAL A 113 22.18 -6.89 -15.16
C VAL A 113 23.61 -6.96 -15.68
N ARG A 114 24.23 -5.80 -15.98
CA ARG A 114 25.66 -5.75 -16.37
C ARG A 114 26.56 -6.17 -15.20
N GLY A 115 26.27 -5.72 -13.99
CA GLY A 115 27.02 -6.12 -12.79
C GLY A 115 26.91 -7.62 -12.47
N THR A 116 25.75 -8.24 -12.69
CA THR A 116 25.58 -9.69 -12.48
C THR A 116 26.23 -10.53 -13.57
N THR A 117 26.17 -10.09 -14.84
CA THR A 117 26.81 -10.81 -15.95
C THR A 117 28.34 -10.79 -15.87
N GLU A 118 28.95 -9.67 -15.46
CA GLU A 118 30.40 -9.62 -15.24
C GLU A 118 30.83 -10.50 -14.05
N LYS A 119 30.06 -10.53 -12.96
CA LYS A 119 30.31 -11.42 -11.82
C LYS A 119 30.19 -12.91 -12.19
N MET A 120 29.22 -13.26 -13.04
CA MET A 120 29.09 -14.64 -13.54
C MET A 120 30.25 -15.03 -14.44
N LYS A 121 30.72 -14.14 -15.32
CA LYS A 121 31.93 -14.38 -16.13
C LYS A 121 33.18 -14.53 -15.28
N GLU A 122 33.34 -13.71 -14.25
CA GLU A 122 34.50 -13.80 -13.34
C GLU A 122 34.47 -15.11 -12.54
N GLN A 123 33.29 -15.59 -12.17
CA GLN A 123 33.11 -16.87 -11.50
C GLN A 123 33.42 -18.04 -12.44
N GLU A 124 32.93 -18.03 -13.67
CA GLU A 124 33.27 -19.01 -14.72
C GLU A 124 34.78 -19.04 -15.02
N LEU A 125 35.45 -17.87 -15.07
CA LEU A 125 36.91 -17.79 -15.28
C LEU A 125 37.70 -18.37 -14.09
N LYS A 126 37.20 -18.18 -12.86
CA LYS A 126 37.79 -18.78 -11.64
C LYS A 126 37.59 -20.30 -11.60
N LEU A 127 36.47 -20.80 -12.11
CA LEU A 127 36.21 -22.24 -12.27
C LEU A 127 37.06 -22.86 -13.40
N ALA A 128 37.26 -22.16 -14.51
CA ALA A 128 38.09 -22.62 -15.63
C ALA A 128 39.60 -22.58 -15.31
N GLY A 129 40.04 -21.66 -14.44
CA GLY A 129 41.44 -21.55 -14.00
C GLY A 129 41.90 -22.63 -13.02
N SER A 130 41.00 -23.45 -12.46
CA SER A 130 41.34 -24.46 -11.46
C SER A 130 41.74 -25.84 -12.04
N SER A 131 41.71 -26.02 -13.37
CA SER A 131 41.98 -27.32 -14.03
C SER A 131 43.32 -27.41 -14.76
N THR A 132 44.30 -26.53 -14.47
CA THR A 132 45.67 -26.66 -15.01
C THR A 132 46.73 -26.45 -13.94
N THR A 133 46.82 -27.40 -13.00
CA THR A 133 48.08 -27.71 -12.31
C THR A 133 48.08 -29.18 -11.92
N THR A 134 49.05 -29.87 -12.50
CA THR A 134 49.63 -31.22 -12.30
C THR A 134 49.04 -32.15 -11.25
#